data_AF-A0A4R0K6F3-F1
#
_entry.id   AF-A0A4R0K6F3-F1
#
_cell.length_a   1.000
_cell.length_b   1.000
_cell.length_c   1.000
_cell.angle_alpha   90.00
_cell.angle_beta   90.00
_cell.angle_gamma   90.00
#
_symmetry.space_group_name_H-M   'P 1'
#
loop_
_entity.id
_entity.type
_entity.pdbx_description
1 polymer ?
#
loop_
_entity_poly.entity_id
_entity_poly.type
_entity_poly.pdbx_seq_one_letter_code
_entity_poly.pdbx_strand_id
1 'polypeptide(L)'
;MTAELLESQTYLPEEQDQMAKLASFLDAHHSKRGELPVRRYLLVGAEEHEQIEVPEALHKVLVQAVTALTAGKAVTISPTSQKLTTQQAADLLGVSRPTVVRLIEEGELPAERIGNRRKVLLRDLLAYRDARRRRQYQAIFDTSVDVSDEEDPTVVQERLKRIRKQRAERRRQSSNL
;
A
#
# COMPACT_ATOMS: atom_id res chain seq x y z
N MET A 1 -12.98 5.72 -26.57
CA MET A 1 -11.65 6.03 -26.00
C MET A 1 -10.74 4.86 -26.30
N THR A 2 -9.78 5.06 -27.20
CA THR A 2 -8.78 4.09 -27.59
C THR A 2 -7.89 3.75 -26.40
N ALA A 3 -7.64 2.46 -26.21
CA ALA A 3 -6.82 1.90 -25.14
C ALA A 3 -5.33 2.19 -25.35
N GLU A 4 -4.94 3.47 -25.25
CA GLU A 4 -3.53 3.91 -25.28
C GLU A 4 -2.86 3.88 -23.90
N LEU A 5 -3.55 3.45 -22.84
CA LEU A 5 -2.97 3.30 -21.50
C LEU A 5 -2.26 1.94 -21.34
N LEU A 6 -1.24 1.70 -22.17
CA LEU A 6 -0.27 0.60 -21.95
C LEU A 6 1.01 1.09 -21.28
N GLU A 7 1.22 2.41 -21.20
CA GLU A 7 2.43 3.00 -20.64
C GLU A 7 2.17 3.71 -19.32
N SER A 8 3.19 3.71 -18.46
CA SER A 8 3.11 4.45 -17.19
C SER A 8 3.26 5.94 -17.46
N GLN A 9 2.37 6.74 -16.89
CA GLN A 9 2.40 8.20 -17.03
C GLN A 9 2.67 8.84 -15.67
N THR A 10 3.58 9.81 -15.65
CA THR A 10 3.93 10.58 -14.47
C THR A 10 3.40 12.00 -14.60
N TYR A 11 2.63 12.42 -13.61
CA TYR A 11 2.04 13.74 -13.48
C TYR A 11 2.89 14.57 -12.50
N LEU A 12 3.27 15.77 -12.92
CA LEU A 12 4.03 16.72 -12.13
C LEU A 12 3.09 17.64 -11.36
N PRO A 13 3.54 18.25 -10.25
CA PRO A 13 2.76 19.20 -9.47
C PRO A 13 2.65 20.55 -10.22
N GLU A 14 1.81 20.56 -11.24
CA GLU A 14 1.41 21.76 -11.99
C GLU A 14 0.23 22.45 -11.29
N GLU A 15 0.04 23.76 -11.54
CA GLU A 15 -1.09 24.54 -11.01
C GLU A 15 -1.29 24.44 -9.48
N GLN A 16 -0.21 24.67 -8.73
CA GLN A 16 -0.16 24.46 -7.27
C GLN A 16 -1.28 25.16 -6.49
N ASP A 17 -1.69 26.35 -6.92
CA ASP A 17 -2.80 27.10 -6.31
C ASP A 17 -4.16 26.42 -6.50
N GLN A 18 -4.42 25.85 -7.68
CA GLN A 18 -5.67 25.12 -7.95
C GLN A 18 -5.69 23.81 -7.18
N MET A 19 -4.56 23.10 -7.15
CA MET A 19 -4.40 21.86 -6.41
C MET A 19 -4.55 22.07 -4.89
N ALA A 20 -4.06 23.19 -4.35
CA ALA A 20 -4.24 23.55 -2.95
C ALA A 20 -5.71 23.82 -2.58
N LYS A 21 -6.46 24.50 -3.46
CA LYS A 21 -7.92 24.69 -3.30
C LYS A 21 -8.65 23.36 -3.30
N LEU A 22 -8.33 22.48 -4.24
CA LEU A 22 -8.91 21.14 -4.33
C LEU A 22 -8.57 20.29 -3.09
N ALA A 23 -7.33 20.29 -2.63
CA ALA A 23 -6.91 19.59 -1.41
C ALA A 23 -7.68 20.09 -0.19
N SER A 24 -7.80 21.41 -0.02
CA SER A 24 -8.54 22.02 1.08
C SER A 24 -10.02 21.63 1.04
N PHE A 25 -10.63 21.58 -0.15
CA PHE A 25 -11.99 21.09 -0.33
C PHE A 25 -12.13 19.61 0.08
N LEU A 26 -11.23 18.74 -0.41
CA LEU A 26 -11.25 17.32 -0.07
C LEU A 26 -11.07 17.08 1.44
N ASP A 27 -10.16 17.81 2.09
CA ASP A 27 -9.88 17.68 3.53
C ASP A 27 -11.02 18.21 4.42
N ALA A 28 -11.60 19.36 4.06
CA ALA A 28 -12.77 19.93 4.75
C ALA A 28 -13.96 18.96 4.70
N HIS A 29 -14.13 18.28 3.55
CA HIS A 29 -15.15 17.27 3.39
C HIS A 29 -14.77 15.91 3.99
N HIS A 30 -13.49 15.58 4.18
CA HIS A 30 -13.07 14.36 4.88
C HIS A 30 -13.27 14.42 6.40
N SER A 31 -13.04 15.59 7.01
CA SER A 31 -12.94 15.78 8.47
C SER A 31 -14.28 15.73 9.23
N LYS A 32 -15.42 15.93 8.56
CA LYS A 32 -16.75 15.83 9.20
C LYS A 32 -17.21 14.37 9.34
N ARG A 33 -16.67 13.65 10.32
CA ARG A 33 -17.15 12.32 10.72
C ARG A 33 -18.40 12.49 11.60
N GLY A 34 -19.57 12.50 10.99
CA GLY A 34 -20.85 12.62 11.71
C GLY A 34 -22.01 12.77 10.74
N GLU A 35 -22.97 11.86 10.84
CA GLU A 35 -24.30 11.75 10.23
C GLU A 35 -24.66 12.70 9.09
N LEU A 36 -24.86 12.10 7.90
CA LEU A 36 -25.68 12.56 6.77
C LEU A 36 -25.46 14.03 6.30
N PRO A 37 -25.14 14.23 5.01
CA PRO A 37 -25.40 13.31 3.90
C PRO A 37 -24.20 12.40 3.58
N VAL A 38 -24.49 11.24 2.97
CA VAL A 38 -23.48 10.42 2.30
C VAL A 38 -22.80 11.29 1.24
N ARG A 39 -21.48 11.45 1.35
CA ARG A 39 -20.69 12.29 0.45
C ARG A 39 -20.73 11.68 -0.95
N ARG A 40 -21.20 12.46 -1.93
CA ARG A 40 -21.21 12.07 -3.33
C ARG A 40 -20.25 12.98 -4.08
N TYR A 41 -19.39 12.38 -4.88
CA TYR A 41 -18.47 13.09 -5.76
C TYR A 41 -18.89 12.80 -7.19
N LEU A 42 -19.02 13.84 -8.00
CA LEU A 42 -19.51 13.74 -9.37
C LEU A 42 -18.41 14.24 -10.31
N LEU A 43 -18.18 13.53 -11.41
CA LEU A 43 -17.54 14.10 -12.58
C LEU A 43 -18.63 14.74 -13.43
N VAL A 44 -18.43 16.00 -13.76
CA VAL A 44 -19.35 16.77 -14.61
C VAL A 44 -18.73 16.84 -16.01
N GLY A 45 -19.53 16.47 -17.00
CA GLY A 45 -19.19 16.50 -18.41
C GLY A 45 -19.38 17.88 -19.02
N ALA A 46 -19.36 17.95 -20.36
CA ALA A 46 -19.49 19.21 -21.07
C ALA A 46 -20.94 19.71 -21.14
N GLU A 47 -21.92 18.80 -21.04
CA GLU A 47 -23.35 19.15 -21.07
C GLU A 47 -23.91 19.40 -19.66
N GLU A 48 -24.93 20.26 -19.58
CA GLU A 48 -25.52 20.78 -18.33
C GLU A 48 -26.03 19.70 -17.36
N HIS A 49 -26.29 18.48 -17.86
CA HIS A 49 -26.78 17.35 -17.07
C HIS A 49 -25.92 16.09 -17.20
N GLU A 50 -24.77 16.18 -17.88
CA GLU A 50 -23.85 15.05 -18.01
C GLU A 50 -23.05 14.93 -16.72
N GLN A 51 -23.42 13.98 -15.86
CA GLN A 51 -22.69 13.73 -14.63
C GLN A 51 -22.64 12.24 -14.31
N ILE A 52 -21.51 11.80 -13.75
CA ILE A 52 -21.32 10.43 -13.29
C ILE A 52 -20.74 10.43 -11.87
N GLU A 53 -21.30 9.58 -11.01
CA GLU A 53 -20.80 9.42 -9.65
C GLU A 53 -19.45 8.69 -9.66
N VAL A 54 -18.49 9.27 -8.95
CA VAL A 54 -17.15 8.73 -8.78
C VAL A 54 -17.21 7.60 -7.75
N PRO A 55 -16.86 6.35 -8.12
CA PRO A 55 -16.80 5.26 -7.17
C PRO A 55 -15.81 5.55 -6.04
N GLU A 56 -16.10 5.08 -4.83
CA GLU A 56 -15.26 5.32 -3.64
C GLU A 56 -13.79 4.91 -3.87
N ALA A 57 -13.56 3.82 -4.60
CA ALA A 57 -12.23 3.35 -4.94
C ALA A 57 -11.44 4.38 -5.75
N LEU A 58 -12.06 5.03 -6.75
CA LEU A 58 -11.43 6.07 -7.55
C LEU A 58 -11.27 7.37 -6.77
N HIS A 59 -12.25 7.72 -5.94
CA HIS A 59 -12.16 8.88 -5.04
C HIS A 59 -10.93 8.78 -4.12
N LYS A 60 -10.65 7.61 -3.54
CA LYS A 60 -9.44 7.40 -2.71
C LYS A 60 -8.15 7.65 -3.48
N VAL A 61 -8.09 7.26 -4.76
CA VAL A 61 -6.94 7.52 -5.63
C VAL A 61 -6.79 9.04 -5.87
N LEU A 62 -7.89 9.74 -6.16
CA LEU A 62 -7.87 11.19 -6.37
C LEU A 62 -7.36 11.94 -5.14
N VAL A 63 -7.84 11.58 -3.95
CA VAL A 63 -7.35 12.19 -2.69
C VAL A 63 -5.84 11.98 -2.57
N GLN A 64 -5.35 10.75 -2.73
CA GLN A 64 -3.92 10.45 -2.60
C GLN A 64 -3.07 11.21 -3.63
N ALA A 65 -3.55 11.30 -4.87
CA ALA A 65 -2.87 12.02 -5.93
C ALA A 65 -2.80 13.51 -5.62
N VAL A 66 -3.93 14.13 -5.25
CA VAL A 66 -3.99 15.55 -4.89
C VAL A 66 -3.08 15.85 -3.70
N THR A 67 -3.11 15.04 -2.64
CA THR A 67 -2.22 15.21 -1.47
C THR A 67 -0.74 15.10 -1.84
N ALA A 68 -0.38 14.19 -2.75
CA ALA A 68 1.01 14.05 -3.20
C ALA A 68 1.45 15.26 -4.04
N LEU A 69 0.61 15.71 -4.98
CA LEU A 69 0.89 16.83 -5.86
C LEU A 69 1.00 18.15 -5.07
N THR A 70 0.13 18.41 -4.10
CA THR A 70 0.24 19.59 -3.24
C THR A 70 1.48 19.58 -2.35
N ALA A 71 1.97 18.38 -1.99
CA ALA A 71 3.25 18.20 -1.30
C ALA A 71 4.47 18.31 -2.24
N GLY A 72 4.29 18.72 -3.50
CA GLY A 72 5.36 18.86 -4.49
C GLY A 72 5.90 17.53 -5.02
N LYS A 73 5.19 16.43 -4.82
CA LYS A 73 5.61 15.09 -5.27
C LYS A 73 4.91 14.75 -6.59
N ALA A 74 5.66 14.17 -7.51
CA ALA A 74 5.08 13.61 -8.73
C ALA A 74 4.26 12.35 -8.42
N VAL A 75 3.23 12.10 -9.24
CA VAL A 75 2.36 10.93 -9.14
C VAL A 75 2.45 10.11 -10.41
N THR A 76 2.74 8.82 -10.30
CA THR A 76 2.79 7.90 -11.46
C THR A 76 1.59 6.97 -11.44
N ILE A 77 0.84 6.93 -12.55
CA ILE A 77 -0.20 5.93 -12.81
C ILE A 77 0.42 4.85 -13.70
N SER A 78 0.32 3.59 -13.28
CA SER A 78 0.94 2.47 -13.98
C SER A 78 0.02 1.25 -14.05
N PRO A 79 -0.03 0.54 -15.19
CA PRO A 79 -0.77 -0.71 -15.30
C PRO A 79 -0.16 -1.80 -14.43
N THR A 80 -1.00 -2.62 -13.82
CA THR A 80 -0.55 -3.73 -12.95
C THR A 80 0.22 -4.84 -13.70
N SER A 81 0.06 -4.91 -15.02
CA SER A 81 0.82 -5.78 -15.93
C SER A 81 2.25 -5.30 -16.20
N GLN A 82 2.63 -4.12 -15.69
CA GLN A 82 3.98 -3.60 -15.88
C GLN A 82 5.04 -4.56 -15.31
N LYS A 83 6.07 -4.82 -16.12
CA LYS A 83 7.23 -5.63 -15.73
C LYS A 83 8.34 -4.75 -15.17
N LEU A 84 8.66 -4.94 -13.89
CA LEU A 84 9.66 -4.21 -13.14
C LEU A 84 11.01 -4.93 -13.17
N THR A 85 12.09 -4.17 -13.15
CA THR A 85 13.42 -4.72 -12.82
C THR A 85 13.51 -5.04 -11.33
N THR A 86 14.47 -5.87 -10.93
CA THR A 86 14.72 -6.14 -9.51
C THR A 86 15.07 -4.89 -8.70
N GLN A 87 15.63 -3.86 -9.34
CA GLN A 87 15.91 -2.58 -8.67
C GLN A 87 14.62 -1.83 -8.39
N GLN A 88 13.77 -1.61 -9.41
CA GLN A 88 12.47 -0.96 -9.23
C GLN A 88 11.58 -1.69 -8.22
N ALA A 89 11.62 -3.03 -8.23
CA ALA A 89 10.93 -3.84 -7.23
C ALA A 89 11.47 -3.61 -5.81
N ALA A 90 12.78 -3.44 -5.67
CA ALA A 90 13.42 -3.15 -4.38
C ALA A 90 13.03 -1.77 -3.86
N ASP A 91 13.03 -0.77 -4.75
CA ASP A 91 12.64 0.60 -4.43
C ASP A 91 11.17 0.66 -3.96
N LEU A 92 10.27 -0.04 -4.66
CA LEU A 92 8.85 -0.13 -4.28
C LEU A 92 8.58 -0.91 -2.99
N LEU A 93 9.42 -1.90 -2.66
CA LEU A 93 9.32 -2.65 -1.42
C LEU A 93 10.05 -1.96 -0.25
N GLY A 94 10.85 -0.93 -0.51
CA GLY A 94 11.69 -0.27 0.49
C GLY A 94 12.77 -1.20 1.04
N VAL A 95 13.37 -2.05 0.21
CA VAL A 95 14.42 -3.01 0.59
C VAL A 95 15.61 -2.94 -0.37
N SER A 96 16.71 -3.62 -0.04
CA SER A 96 17.86 -3.71 -0.95
C SER A 96 17.59 -4.65 -2.14
N ARG A 97 18.21 -4.37 -3.29
CA ARG A 97 18.13 -5.23 -4.48
C ARG A 97 18.55 -6.69 -4.19
N PRO A 98 19.63 -6.99 -3.44
CA PRO A 98 19.95 -8.37 -3.07
C PRO A 98 18.82 -9.08 -2.30
N THR A 99 18.06 -8.34 -1.48
CA THR A 99 16.88 -8.90 -0.79
C THR A 99 15.82 -9.35 -1.79
N VAL A 100 15.52 -8.55 -2.81
CA VAL A 100 14.57 -8.93 -3.87
C VAL A 100 15.08 -10.15 -4.65
N VAL A 101 16.36 -10.19 -4.96
CA VAL A 101 16.97 -11.34 -5.63
C VAL A 101 16.81 -12.62 -4.81
N ARG A 102 17.09 -12.55 -3.50
CA ARG A 102 16.90 -13.68 -2.57
C ARG A 102 15.45 -14.15 -2.53
N LEU A 103 14.49 -13.22 -2.44
CA LEU A 103 13.05 -13.55 -2.45
C LEU A 103 12.62 -14.27 -3.75
N ILE A 104 13.21 -13.91 -4.88
CA ILE A 104 12.97 -14.59 -6.15
C ILE A 104 13.58 -16.00 -6.15
N GLU A 105 14.81 -16.14 -5.64
CA GLU A 105 15.52 -17.42 -5.58
C GLU A 105 14.89 -18.41 -4.60
N GLU A 106 14.29 -17.91 -3.52
CA GLU A 106 13.49 -18.67 -2.54
C GLU A 106 12.07 -18.98 -3.05
N GLY A 107 11.66 -18.46 -4.20
CA GLY A 107 10.33 -18.65 -4.76
C GLY A 107 9.21 -17.84 -4.08
N GLU A 108 9.55 -16.98 -3.12
CA GLU A 108 8.57 -16.10 -2.44
C GLU A 108 8.03 -14.99 -3.36
N LEU A 109 8.81 -14.57 -4.37
CA LEU A 109 8.42 -13.54 -5.33
C LEU A 109 8.57 -14.06 -6.78
N PRO A 110 7.46 -14.24 -7.51
CA PRO A 110 7.50 -14.65 -8.91
C PRO A 110 8.30 -13.68 -9.79
N ALA A 111 9.14 -14.22 -10.66
CA ALA A 111 9.85 -13.43 -11.65
C ALA A 111 10.04 -14.23 -12.94
N GLU A 112 9.98 -13.53 -14.06
CA GLU A 112 10.29 -14.07 -15.38
C GLU A 112 11.69 -13.66 -15.82
N ARG A 113 12.38 -14.54 -16.53
CA ARG A 113 13.67 -14.21 -17.15
C ARG A 113 13.42 -13.68 -18.57
N ILE A 114 13.72 -12.41 -18.80
CA ILE A 114 13.66 -11.79 -20.14
C ILE A 114 15.09 -11.44 -20.55
N GLY A 115 15.64 -12.21 -21.48
CA GLY A 115 17.06 -12.18 -21.81
C GLY A 115 17.92 -12.52 -20.59
N ASN A 116 18.83 -11.61 -20.22
CA ASN A 116 19.69 -11.81 -19.05
C ASN A 116 19.18 -11.15 -17.75
N ARG A 117 18.00 -10.54 -17.76
CA ARG A 117 17.45 -9.82 -16.60
C ARG A 117 16.21 -10.52 -16.06
N ARG A 118 16.07 -10.55 -14.74
CA ARG A 118 14.85 -10.95 -14.05
C ARG A 118 13.86 -9.78 -14.05
N LYS A 119 12.59 -10.09 -14.31
CA LYS A 119 11.48 -9.14 -14.36
C LYS A 119 10.37 -9.62 -13.45
N VAL A 120 9.87 -8.72 -12.60
CA VAL A 120 8.79 -8.99 -11.64
C VAL A 120 7.55 -8.24 -12.12
N LEU A 121 6.39 -8.89 -12.18
CA LEU A 121 5.14 -8.19 -12.47
C LEU A 121 4.77 -7.29 -11.28
N LEU A 122 4.36 -6.05 -11.55
CA LEU A 122 3.93 -5.11 -10.51
C LEU A 122 2.80 -5.71 -9.66
N ARG A 123 1.84 -6.41 -10.28
CA ARG A 123 0.78 -7.15 -9.57
C ARG A 123 1.33 -8.11 -8.50
N ASP A 124 2.30 -8.94 -8.85
CA ASP A 124 2.85 -9.96 -7.95
C ASP A 124 3.65 -9.32 -6.82
N LEU A 125 4.39 -8.24 -7.13
CA LEU A 125 5.10 -7.45 -6.14
C LEU A 125 4.17 -6.84 -5.09
N LEU A 126 3.05 -6.26 -5.53
CA LEU A 126 2.04 -5.67 -4.65
C LEU A 126 1.36 -6.74 -3.79
N ALA A 127 1.02 -7.88 -4.38
CA ALA A 127 0.46 -9.02 -3.65
C ALA A 127 1.41 -9.53 -2.56
N TYR A 128 2.71 -9.67 -2.87
CA TYR A 128 3.74 -10.02 -1.90
C TYR A 128 3.83 -8.98 -0.76
N ARG A 129 3.84 -7.68 -1.10
CA ARG A 129 3.91 -6.59 -0.12
C ARG A 129 2.74 -6.64 0.86
N ASP A 130 1.54 -6.85 0.36
CA ASP A 130 0.33 -6.90 1.19
C ASP A 130 0.31 -8.16 2.06
N ALA A 131 0.73 -9.32 1.54
CA ALA A 131 0.89 -10.54 2.32
C ALA A 131 1.94 -10.37 3.44
N ARG A 132 3.08 -9.73 3.14
CA ARG A 132 4.12 -9.41 4.12
C ARG A 132 3.59 -8.47 5.21
N ARG A 133 2.85 -7.43 4.84
CA ARG A 133 2.23 -6.50 5.79
C ARG A 133 1.23 -7.19 6.70
N ARG A 134 0.37 -8.08 6.17
CA ARG A 134 -0.56 -8.90 6.97
C ARG A 134 0.18 -9.79 7.97
N ARG A 135 1.27 -10.46 7.55
CA ARG A 135 2.12 -11.27 8.45
C ARG A 135 2.71 -10.41 9.59
N GLN A 136 3.15 -9.19 9.29
CA GLN A 136 3.67 -8.26 10.31
C GLN A 136 2.59 -7.84 11.31
N TYR A 137 1.41 -7.43 10.84
CA TYR A 137 0.31 -7.06 11.74
C TYR A 137 -0.15 -8.24 12.59
N GLN A 138 -0.26 -9.43 12.00
CA GLN A 138 -0.61 -10.62 12.77
C GLN A 138 0.41 -10.87 13.88
N ALA A 139 1.72 -10.74 13.60
CA ALA A 139 2.76 -10.92 14.61
C ALA A 139 2.70 -9.87 15.75
N ILE A 140 2.27 -8.64 15.44
CA ILE A 140 2.06 -7.58 16.44
C ILE A 140 0.85 -7.93 17.32
N PHE A 141 -0.30 -8.24 16.72
CA PHE A 141 -1.53 -8.61 17.43
C PHE A 141 -1.33 -9.85 18.31
N ASP A 142 -0.62 -10.83 17.79
CA ASP A 142 -0.21 -12.02 18.51
C ASP A 142 0.67 -11.75 19.74
N THR A 143 1.31 -10.58 19.82
CA THR A 143 2.18 -10.15 20.91
C THR A 143 1.50 -9.13 21.82
N SER A 144 0.39 -8.51 21.41
CA SER A 144 -0.44 -7.72 22.32
C SER A 144 -1.10 -8.67 23.31
N VAL A 145 -0.59 -8.63 24.54
CA VAL A 145 -1.28 -9.17 25.71
C VAL A 145 -2.24 -8.08 26.14
N ASP A 146 -3.54 -8.39 26.28
CA ASP A 146 -4.45 -7.56 27.05
C ASP A 146 -3.92 -7.54 28.48
N VAL A 147 -3.15 -6.51 28.81
CA VAL A 147 -2.74 -6.21 30.17
C VAL A 147 -3.84 -5.32 30.70
N SER A 148 -4.72 -5.85 31.55
CA SER A 148 -5.54 -4.97 32.39
C SER A 148 -4.62 -4.29 33.40
N ASP A 149 -4.82 -3.00 33.66
CA ASP A 149 -4.01 -2.22 34.61
C ASP A 149 -4.02 -2.79 36.05
N GLU A 150 -4.86 -3.79 36.32
CA GLU A 150 -4.97 -4.51 37.60
C GLU A 150 -4.07 -5.76 37.73
N GLU A 151 -3.38 -6.21 36.67
CA GLU A 151 -2.51 -7.40 36.73
C GLU A 151 -1.12 -7.08 37.31
N ASP A 152 -0.64 -7.92 38.26
CA ASP A 152 0.71 -7.83 38.82
C ASP A 152 1.78 -7.88 37.71
N PRO A 153 2.67 -6.88 37.59
CA PRO A 153 3.70 -6.80 36.56
C PRO A 153 4.60 -8.04 36.46
N THR A 154 4.81 -8.75 37.57
CA THR A 154 5.64 -9.97 37.59
C THR A 154 4.98 -11.13 36.84
N VAL A 155 3.66 -11.27 36.97
CA VAL A 155 2.86 -12.31 36.30
C VAL A 155 2.79 -12.04 34.80
N VAL A 156 2.63 -10.78 34.40
CA VAL A 156 2.66 -10.35 32.99
C VAL A 156 4.02 -10.67 32.35
N GLN A 157 5.12 -10.39 33.05
CA GLN A 157 6.47 -10.66 32.56
C GLN A 157 6.75 -12.15 32.37
N GLU A 158 6.32 -13.01 33.31
CA GLU A 158 6.48 -14.46 33.16
C GLU A 158 5.66 -15.01 32.00
N ARG A 159 4.42 -14.54 31.82
CA ARG A 159 3.55 -14.94 30.72
C ARG A 159 4.15 -14.54 29.37
N LEU A 160 4.65 -13.31 29.24
CA LEU A 160 5.36 -12.84 28.05
C LEU A 160 6.63 -13.66 27.76
N LYS A 161 7.41 -14.04 28.79
CA LYS A 161 8.58 -14.92 28.63
C LYS A 161 8.17 -16.29 28.06
N ARG A 162 7.10 -16.89 28.56
CA ARG A 162 6.60 -18.20 28.04
C ARG A 162 6.12 -18.10 26.60
N ILE A 163 5.37 -17.06 26.25
CA ILE A 163 4.89 -16.82 24.87
C ILE A 163 6.07 -16.64 23.91
N ARG A 164 7.08 -15.84 24.29
CA ARG A 164 8.31 -15.64 23.49
C ARG A 164 9.08 -16.95 23.29
N LYS A 165 9.18 -17.80 24.32
CA LYS A 165 9.88 -19.09 24.26
C LYS A 165 9.18 -20.07 23.29
N GLN A 166 7.87 -20.29 23.45
CA GLN A 166 7.10 -21.18 22.56
C GLN A 166 7.13 -20.71 21.09
N ARG A 167 7.17 -19.41 20.85
CA ARG A 167 7.23 -18.85 19.49
C ARG A 167 8.63 -18.94 18.87
N ALA A 168 9.69 -18.79 19.67
CA ALA A 168 11.05 -19.05 19.20
C ALA A 168 11.21 -20.52 18.77
N GLU A 169 10.56 -21.44 19.49
CA GLU A 169 10.50 -22.86 19.14
C GLU A 169 9.71 -23.09 17.84
N ARG A 170 8.52 -22.47 17.68
CA ARG A 170 7.76 -22.55 16.41
C ARG A 170 8.52 -21.99 15.21
N ARG A 171 9.23 -20.86 15.35
CA ARG A 171 10.07 -20.29 14.27
C ARG A 171 11.24 -21.19 13.89
N ARG A 172 11.84 -21.89 14.85
CA ARG A 172 12.90 -22.88 14.57
C ARG A 172 12.34 -24.09 13.80
N GLN A 173 11.11 -24.50 14.09
CA GLN A 173 10.46 -25.61 13.39
C GLN A 173 10.04 -25.25 11.96
N SER A 174 9.54 -24.04 11.71
CA SER A 174 9.17 -23.59 10.36
C SER A 174 10.33 -23.10 9.49
N SER A 175 11.54 -22.96 10.04
CA SER A 175 12.78 -22.69 9.28
C SER A 175 13.52 -23.96 8.85
N ASN A 176 13.06 -25.14 9.26
CA ASN A 176 13.67 -26.45 8.99
C ASN A 176 12.84 -27.33 8.02
N LEU A 177 11.81 -26.74 7.38
CA LEU A 177 11.07 -27.31 6.24
C LEU A 177 11.29 -26.43 5.01
#